data_AF-A0A6G0JBW9-F1
#
_entry.id   AF-A0A6G0JBW9-F1
#
_cell.length_a   1.000
_cell.length_b   1.000
_cell.length_c   1.000
_cell.angle_alpha   90.00
_cell.angle_beta   90.00
_cell.angle_gamma   90.00
#
_symmetry.space_group_name_H-M   'P 1'
#
loop_
_entity.id
_entity.type
_entity.pdbx_description
1 polymer ?
#
loop_
_entity_poly.entity_id
_entity_poly.type
_entity_poly.pdbx_seq_one_letter_code
_entity_poly.pdbx_strand_id
1 'polypeptide(L)'
;MEQTSAVEPTQTPRPVVERRLPGQKPRVKWPGAAEKKLWESVNSDLIQSLEQLRGTVEKKLEKMGNIIYQYGAERFGALQSKVAIQAPTPPVSRRQQEIKRLVQERRQLRKLWKKASEVEKEGISTLQADIKTRPVSLRRAENLWKRRRKKEQTRTRFYKDPFKFLKTLFTKEKSGVLKTTQNDLEEFLRATHSDPKCHEHLAIPPDIPPIDPPEHQFERLCEDNVSSWAELSSIQGVQERTRCL
;
A
#
# COMPACT_ATOMS: atom_id res chain seq x y z
N MET A 1 -10.36 54.29 14.32
CA MET A 1 -9.87 53.70 13.05
C MET A 1 -8.49 53.14 13.38
N GLU A 2 -8.17 51.86 13.31
CA GLU A 2 -8.81 50.68 12.77
C GLU A 2 -8.33 49.47 13.58
N GLN A 3 -9.23 48.50 13.72
CA GLN A 3 -8.99 47.19 14.30
C GLN A 3 -8.21 46.34 13.29
N THR A 4 -7.15 45.67 13.72
CA THR A 4 -6.57 44.55 12.97
C THR A 4 -6.97 43.27 13.67
N SER A 5 -7.91 42.57 13.06
CA SER A 5 -8.48 41.30 13.49
C SER A 5 -7.48 40.16 13.25
N ALA A 6 -7.28 39.36 14.29
CA ALA A 6 -6.56 38.09 14.21
C ALA A 6 -7.35 37.10 13.35
N VAL A 7 -6.73 36.58 12.30
CA VAL A 7 -7.28 35.55 11.43
C VAL A 7 -6.98 34.17 12.04
N GLU A 8 -8.05 33.49 12.43
CA GLU A 8 -8.08 32.11 12.93
C GLU A 8 -7.70 31.11 11.81
N PRO A 9 -6.90 30.07 12.07
CA PRO A 9 -6.58 29.08 11.05
C PRO A 9 -7.75 28.11 10.82
N THR A 10 -8.25 28.11 9.59
CA THR A 10 -9.26 27.20 9.04
C THR A 10 -8.88 25.73 9.28
N GLN A 11 -9.71 25.03 10.05
CA GLN A 11 -9.61 23.59 10.26
C GLN A 11 -10.02 22.83 9.00
N THR A 12 -9.17 21.90 8.56
CA THR A 12 -9.48 20.93 7.50
C THR A 12 -10.49 19.89 8.01
N PRO A 13 -11.52 19.49 7.23
CA PRO A 13 -12.43 18.44 7.68
C PRO A 13 -11.74 17.08 7.55
N ARG A 14 -11.62 16.37 8.68
CA ARG A 14 -11.22 14.96 8.72
C ARG A 14 -12.30 14.10 8.02
N PRO A 15 -11.93 13.04 7.29
CA PRO A 15 -12.92 12.08 6.81
C PRO A 15 -13.49 11.30 7.99
N VAL A 16 -14.77 11.55 8.28
CA VAL A 16 -15.56 10.74 9.22
C VAL A 16 -15.71 9.34 8.61
N VAL A 17 -14.95 8.39 9.16
CA VAL A 17 -15.17 6.97 8.88
C VAL A 17 -16.48 6.58 9.56
N GLU A 18 -17.58 6.65 8.82
CA GLU A 18 -18.89 6.16 9.27
C GLU A 18 -18.79 4.67 9.62
N ARG A 19 -18.93 4.37 10.91
CA ARG A 19 -19.13 3.00 11.39
C ARG A 19 -20.51 2.55 10.93
N ARG A 20 -20.55 1.64 9.97
CA ARG A 20 -21.79 1.02 9.48
C ARG A 20 -22.41 0.16 10.57
N LEU A 21 -23.63 0.48 10.97
CA LEU A 21 -24.47 -0.39 11.80
C LEU A 21 -24.96 -1.58 10.96
N PRO A 22 -25.10 -2.78 11.55
CA PRO A 22 -25.66 -3.93 10.84
C PRO A 22 -27.11 -3.63 10.40
N GLY A 23 -27.39 -3.75 9.11
CA GLY A 23 -28.72 -3.51 8.51
C GLY A 23 -28.83 -2.25 7.63
N GLN A 24 -27.79 -1.44 7.47
CA GLN A 24 -27.83 -0.31 6.53
C GLN A 24 -27.80 -0.77 5.06
N LYS A 25 -28.71 -0.23 4.26
CA LYS A 25 -28.72 -0.40 2.81
C LYS A 25 -27.41 0.15 2.19
N PRO A 26 -26.87 -0.49 1.13
CA PRO A 26 -25.68 0.01 0.43
C PRO A 26 -25.86 1.45 -0.08
N ARG A 27 -24.77 2.24 -0.20
CA ARG A 27 -24.88 3.64 -0.65
C ARG A 27 -25.20 3.70 -2.14
N VAL A 28 -26.19 4.50 -2.54
CA VAL A 28 -26.49 4.79 -3.96
C VAL A 28 -25.39 5.69 -4.54
N LYS A 29 -25.00 5.45 -5.80
CA LYS A 29 -24.06 6.30 -6.55
C LYS A 29 -24.78 7.52 -7.13
N TRP A 30 -25.15 8.48 -6.29
CA TRP A 30 -25.80 9.70 -6.78
C TRP A 30 -24.92 10.49 -7.78
N PRO A 31 -25.52 11.18 -8.76
CA PRO A 31 -24.79 12.00 -9.71
C PRO A 31 -24.01 13.11 -9.00
N GLY A 32 -22.93 13.57 -9.64
CA GLY A 32 -22.10 14.65 -9.09
C GLY A 32 -22.90 15.94 -8.91
N ALA A 33 -22.56 16.77 -7.91
CA ALA A 33 -23.25 18.04 -7.67
C ALA A 33 -23.19 19.03 -8.86
N ALA A 34 -22.24 18.84 -9.78
CA ALA A 34 -22.09 19.66 -10.98
C ALA A 34 -23.09 19.27 -12.11
N GLU A 35 -23.72 18.10 -12.05
CA GLU A 35 -24.55 17.55 -13.12
C GLU A 35 -26.01 18.04 -13.04
N LYS A 36 -26.23 19.35 -13.17
CA LYS A 36 -27.54 20.00 -12.95
C LYS A 36 -28.68 19.38 -13.77
N LYS A 37 -28.46 19.13 -15.06
CA LYS A 37 -29.48 18.54 -15.96
C LYS A 37 -29.91 17.13 -15.53
N LEU A 38 -28.96 16.33 -14.99
CA LEU A 38 -29.28 14.99 -14.49
C LEU A 38 -30.08 15.08 -13.19
N TRP A 39 -29.72 15.99 -12.29
CA TRP A 39 -30.49 16.25 -11.07
C TRP A 39 -31.91 16.76 -11.36
N GLU A 40 -32.09 17.61 -12.37
CA GLU A 40 -33.41 18.08 -12.81
C GLU A 40 -34.29 16.92 -13.31
N SER A 41 -33.75 16.02 -14.15
CA SER A 41 -34.47 14.80 -14.57
C SER A 41 -34.81 13.90 -13.38
N VAL A 42 -33.86 13.66 -12.47
CA VAL A 42 -34.08 12.86 -11.26
C VAL A 42 -35.20 13.45 -10.42
N ASN A 43 -35.21 14.77 -10.23
CA ASN A 43 -36.20 15.45 -9.43
C ASN A 43 -37.60 15.35 -10.07
N SER A 44 -37.72 15.60 -11.38
CA SER A 44 -38.99 15.47 -12.11
C SER A 44 -39.55 14.04 -12.03
N ASP A 45 -38.72 13.03 -12.26
CA ASP A 45 -39.14 11.62 -12.23
C ASP A 45 -39.57 11.19 -10.81
N LEU A 46 -38.83 11.64 -9.79
CA LEU A 46 -39.18 11.35 -8.39
C LEU A 46 -40.46 12.07 -7.97
N ILE A 47 -40.67 13.32 -8.38
CA ILE A 47 -41.92 14.06 -8.13
C ILE A 47 -43.10 13.31 -8.75
N GLN A 48 -43.00 12.93 -10.03
CA GLN A 48 -44.05 12.17 -10.71
C GLN A 48 -44.34 10.82 -10.01
N SER A 49 -43.29 10.11 -9.59
CA SER A 49 -43.40 8.83 -8.89
C SER A 49 -44.04 8.98 -7.50
N LEU A 50 -43.74 10.06 -6.79
CA LEU A 50 -44.30 10.35 -5.47
C LEU A 50 -45.74 10.87 -5.54
N GLU A 51 -46.11 11.61 -6.58
CA GLU A 51 -47.49 12.08 -6.82
C GLU A 51 -48.46 10.93 -7.09
N GLN A 52 -48.00 9.87 -7.75
CA GLN A 52 -48.80 8.68 -8.06
C GLN A 52 -49.14 7.84 -6.81
N LEU A 53 -48.51 8.09 -5.66
CA LEU A 53 -48.81 7.38 -4.41
C LEU A 53 -50.17 7.81 -3.84
N ARG A 54 -51.04 6.85 -3.59
CA ARG A 54 -52.33 7.05 -2.89
C ARG A 54 -52.19 6.69 -1.40
N GLY A 55 -52.75 7.52 -0.52
CA GLY A 55 -52.76 7.28 0.94
C GLY A 55 -52.62 8.53 1.79
N THR A 56 -52.64 8.35 3.11
CA THR A 56 -52.38 9.42 4.10
C THR A 56 -50.95 9.94 4.00
N VAL A 57 -50.73 11.19 4.40
CA VAL A 57 -49.42 11.86 4.32
C VAL A 57 -48.33 11.06 5.05
N GLU A 58 -48.64 10.49 6.20
CA GLU A 58 -47.73 9.65 6.99
C GLU A 58 -47.27 8.40 6.22
N LYS A 59 -48.22 7.67 5.61
CA LYS A 59 -47.91 6.48 4.79
C LYS A 59 -47.11 6.82 3.53
N LYS A 60 -47.30 8.03 2.98
CA LYS A 60 -46.48 8.53 1.86
C LYS A 60 -45.05 8.81 2.32
N LEU A 61 -44.89 9.44 3.49
CA LEU A 61 -43.59 9.76 4.07
C LEU A 61 -42.77 8.50 4.39
N GLU A 62 -43.41 7.47 4.95
CA GLU A 62 -42.79 6.16 5.22
C GLU A 62 -42.26 5.48 3.95
N LYS A 63 -43.00 5.60 2.84
CA LYS A 63 -42.62 4.99 1.55
C LYS A 63 -41.64 5.82 0.73
N MET A 64 -41.64 7.14 0.92
CA MET A 64 -40.80 8.08 0.17
C MET A 64 -39.32 7.69 0.20
N GLY A 65 -38.78 7.40 1.39
CA GLY A 65 -37.37 7.01 1.53
C GLY A 65 -37.01 5.72 0.79
N ASN A 66 -37.95 4.77 0.70
CA ASN A 66 -37.73 3.53 -0.05
C ASN A 66 -37.76 3.76 -1.57
N ILE A 67 -38.67 4.62 -2.03
CA ILE A 67 -38.83 4.94 -3.46
C ILE A 67 -37.62 5.70 -3.98
N ILE A 68 -37.18 6.74 -3.25
CA ILE A 68 -35.97 7.50 -3.59
C ILE A 68 -34.76 6.57 -3.65
N TYR A 69 -34.63 5.66 -2.68
CA TYR A 69 -33.55 4.68 -2.66
C TYR A 69 -33.62 3.70 -3.85
N GLN A 70 -34.79 3.13 -4.14
CA GLN A 70 -35.00 2.19 -5.24
C GLN A 70 -34.70 2.83 -6.59
N TYR A 71 -35.28 4.01 -6.84
CA TYR A 71 -35.03 4.80 -8.03
C TYR A 71 -33.53 5.08 -8.24
N GLY A 72 -32.86 5.53 -7.18
CA GLY A 72 -31.42 5.79 -7.22
C GLY A 72 -30.58 4.53 -7.45
N ALA A 73 -30.94 3.42 -6.79
CA ALA A 73 -30.26 2.14 -6.92
C ALA A 73 -30.44 1.50 -8.30
N GLU A 74 -31.62 1.65 -8.92
CA GLU A 74 -31.92 1.15 -10.26
C GLU A 74 -31.23 1.99 -11.34
N ARG A 75 -31.30 3.32 -11.24
CA ARG A 75 -30.79 4.22 -12.28
C ARG A 75 -29.27 4.40 -12.23
N PHE A 76 -28.69 4.53 -11.03
CA PHE A 76 -27.27 4.84 -10.85
C PHE A 76 -26.45 3.69 -10.24
N GLY A 77 -27.13 2.64 -9.80
CA GLY A 77 -26.49 1.52 -9.11
C GLY A 77 -26.21 1.81 -7.63
N ALA A 78 -26.25 0.74 -6.84
CA ALA A 78 -25.75 0.76 -5.48
C ALA A 78 -24.24 0.47 -5.46
N LEU A 79 -23.47 1.24 -4.68
CA LEU A 79 -22.16 0.82 -4.20
C LEU A 79 -22.42 -0.41 -3.34
N GLN A 80 -22.28 -1.59 -3.93
CA GLN A 80 -22.13 -2.81 -3.17
C GLN A 80 -21.09 -2.50 -2.10
N SER A 81 -21.49 -2.64 -0.83
CA SER A 81 -20.50 -2.74 0.22
C SER A 81 -19.51 -3.75 -0.30
N LYS A 82 -18.23 -3.38 -0.40
CA LYS A 82 -17.20 -4.39 -0.55
C LYS A 82 -17.38 -5.23 0.71
N VAL A 83 -18.21 -6.28 0.64
CA VAL A 83 -18.13 -7.41 1.55
C VAL A 83 -16.67 -7.72 1.42
N ALA A 84 -15.91 -7.39 2.46
CA ALA A 84 -14.49 -7.66 2.46
C ALA A 84 -14.45 -9.13 2.09
N ILE A 85 -14.01 -9.43 0.87
CA ILE A 85 -13.62 -10.77 0.50
C ILE A 85 -12.47 -10.94 1.48
N GLN A 86 -12.77 -11.52 2.64
CA GLN A 86 -11.81 -11.78 3.67
C GLN A 86 -10.88 -12.74 2.96
N ALA A 87 -9.77 -12.23 2.45
CA ALA A 87 -8.74 -13.06 1.89
C ALA A 87 -8.56 -14.20 2.90
N PRO A 88 -8.68 -15.47 2.48
CA PRO A 88 -8.64 -16.59 3.39
C PRO A 88 -7.44 -16.38 4.29
N THR A 89 -7.70 -16.25 5.59
CA THR A 89 -6.66 -15.87 6.54
C THR A 89 -5.55 -16.89 6.35
N PRO A 90 -4.29 -16.46 6.11
CA PRO A 90 -3.23 -17.41 5.83
C PRO A 90 -3.19 -18.45 6.95
N PRO A 91 -3.03 -19.74 6.62
CA PRO A 91 -3.15 -20.81 7.59
C PRO A 91 -2.20 -20.54 8.76
N VAL A 92 -2.79 -20.27 9.93
CA VAL A 92 -2.02 -20.01 11.15
C VAL A 92 -1.18 -21.24 11.47
N SER A 93 0.12 -21.04 11.70
CA SER A 93 1.07 -22.10 12.10
C SER A 93 0.51 -22.89 13.29
N ARG A 94 0.72 -24.21 13.31
CA ARG A 94 0.32 -25.10 14.43
C ARG A 94 0.71 -24.54 15.80
N ARG A 95 1.91 -23.94 15.91
CA ARG A 95 2.38 -23.31 17.15
C ARG A 95 1.56 -22.08 17.53
N GLN A 96 1.14 -21.28 16.55
CA GLN A 96 0.32 -20.09 16.79
C GLN A 96 -1.10 -20.46 17.20
N GLN A 97 -1.68 -21.51 16.61
CA GLN A 97 -2.98 -22.05 17.01
C GLN A 97 -2.94 -22.53 18.47
N GLU A 98 -1.91 -23.30 18.83
CA GLU A 98 -1.71 -23.79 20.19
C GLU A 98 -1.50 -22.64 21.20
N ILE A 99 -0.73 -21.61 20.84
CA ILE A 99 -0.60 -20.41 21.69
C ILE A 99 -1.96 -19.73 21.91
N LYS A 100 -2.79 -19.61 20.87
CA LYS A 100 -4.13 -19.01 21.00
C LYS A 100 -5.00 -19.82 21.95
N ARG A 101 -5.02 -21.16 21.81
CA ARG A 101 -5.75 -22.08 22.70
C ARG A 101 -5.30 -21.91 24.15
N LEU A 102 -4.00 -22.01 24.42
CA LEU A 102 -3.46 -21.90 25.79
C LEU A 102 -3.72 -20.51 26.42
N VAL A 103 -3.74 -19.44 25.61
CA VAL A 103 -4.10 -18.10 26.08
C VAL A 103 -5.57 -18.01 26.46
N GLN A 104 -6.48 -18.64 25.70
CA GLN A 104 -7.90 -18.70 26.01
C GLN A 104 -8.14 -19.51 27.29
N GLU A 105 -7.53 -20.68 27.40
CA GLU A 105 -7.61 -21.56 28.56
C GLU A 105 -7.11 -20.86 29.82
N ARG A 106 -5.96 -20.18 29.76
CA ARG A 106 -5.46 -19.38 30.89
C ARG A 106 -6.41 -18.25 31.28
N ARG A 107 -7.10 -17.64 30.31
CA ARG A 107 -8.13 -16.61 30.60
C ARG A 107 -9.35 -17.22 31.28
N GLN A 108 -9.77 -18.42 30.88
CA GLN A 108 -10.88 -19.14 31.51
C GLN A 108 -10.53 -19.57 32.93
N LEU A 109 -9.36 -20.18 33.16
CA LEU A 109 -8.89 -20.56 34.50
C LEU A 109 -8.80 -19.36 35.44
N ARG A 110 -8.37 -18.19 34.95
CA ARG A 110 -8.41 -16.95 35.74
C ARG A 110 -9.81 -16.49 36.09
N LYS A 111 -10.81 -16.72 35.21
CA LYS A 111 -12.21 -16.39 35.50
C LYS A 111 -12.78 -17.35 36.55
N LEU A 112 -12.47 -18.64 36.45
CA LEU A 112 -12.89 -19.66 37.40
C LEU A 112 -12.25 -19.42 38.78
N TRP A 113 -10.95 -19.15 38.83
CA TRP A 113 -10.23 -18.87 40.08
C TRP A 113 -10.84 -17.72 40.88
N LYS A 114 -11.36 -16.68 40.20
CA LYS A 114 -12.04 -15.55 40.85
C LYS A 114 -13.37 -15.92 41.51
N LYS A 115 -14.02 -17.00 41.06
CA LYS A 115 -15.34 -17.45 41.52
C LYS A 115 -15.28 -18.68 42.42
N ALA A 116 -14.13 -19.34 42.47
CA ALA A 116 -13.92 -20.62 43.12
C ALA A 116 -13.80 -20.50 44.65
N SER A 117 -14.18 -21.56 45.37
CA SER A 117 -13.90 -21.74 46.80
C SER A 117 -12.41 -21.99 47.04
N GLU A 118 -11.93 -21.86 48.28
CA GLU A 118 -10.49 -21.92 48.58
C GLU A 118 -9.85 -23.27 48.24
N VAL A 119 -10.59 -24.36 48.45
CA VAL A 119 -10.17 -25.72 48.05
C VAL A 119 -10.07 -25.85 46.53
N GLU A 120 -11.02 -25.27 45.79
CA GLU A 120 -11.03 -25.30 44.33
C GLU A 120 -9.93 -24.40 43.73
N LYS A 121 -9.59 -23.29 44.40
CA LYS A 121 -8.52 -22.39 43.99
C LYS A 121 -7.16 -23.07 43.98
N GLU A 122 -6.90 -23.98 44.92
CA GLU A 122 -5.66 -24.76 44.96
C GLU A 122 -5.53 -25.62 43.69
N GLY A 123 -6.57 -26.38 43.35
CA GLY A 123 -6.61 -27.17 42.11
C GLY A 123 -6.45 -26.33 40.84
N ILE A 124 -7.13 -25.17 40.77
CA ILE A 124 -7.00 -24.25 39.64
C ILE A 124 -5.60 -23.64 39.56
N SER A 125 -4.93 -23.41 40.70
CA SER A 125 -3.56 -22.89 40.76
C SER A 125 -2.56 -23.88 40.14
N THR A 126 -2.70 -25.17 40.46
CA THR A 126 -1.91 -26.26 39.86
C THR A 126 -2.07 -26.29 38.34
N LEU A 127 -3.32 -26.26 37.85
CA LEU A 127 -3.60 -26.21 36.40
C LEU A 127 -3.01 -24.95 35.73
N GLN A 128 -3.05 -23.79 36.41
CA GLN A 128 -2.43 -22.58 35.89
C GLN A 128 -0.91 -22.68 35.83
N ALA A 129 -0.27 -23.35 36.79
CA ALA A 129 1.18 -23.54 36.83
C ALA A 129 1.65 -24.36 35.61
N ASP A 130 0.97 -25.46 35.31
CA ASP A 130 1.28 -26.33 34.17
C ASP A 130 1.16 -25.61 32.82
N ILE A 131 0.14 -24.76 32.68
CA ILE A 131 -0.14 -24.03 31.43
C ILE A 131 0.76 -22.79 31.28
N LYS A 132 1.40 -22.29 32.34
CA LYS A 132 2.15 -21.02 32.31
C LYS A 132 3.41 -21.08 31.43
N THR A 133 4.11 -22.20 31.42
CA THR A 133 5.44 -22.34 30.79
C THR A 133 5.34 -22.66 29.29
N ARG A 134 4.34 -23.43 28.88
CA ARG A 134 4.16 -23.95 27.52
C ARG A 134 4.04 -22.85 26.44
N PRO A 135 3.24 -21.77 26.62
CA PRO A 135 3.18 -20.67 25.64
C PRO A 135 4.51 -19.95 25.45
N VAL A 136 5.32 -19.83 26.50
CA VAL A 136 6.64 -19.17 26.43
C VAL A 136 7.58 -20.01 25.56
N SER A 137 7.61 -21.32 25.78
CA SER A 137 8.39 -22.26 24.97
C SER A 137 7.98 -22.19 23.49
N LEU A 138 6.68 -22.23 23.20
CA LEU A 138 6.15 -22.13 21.84
C LEU A 138 6.50 -20.80 21.15
N ARG A 139 6.42 -19.68 21.88
CA ARG A 139 6.82 -18.35 21.35
C ARG A 139 8.31 -18.29 21.05
N ARG A 140 9.16 -18.87 21.91
CA ARG A 140 10.61 -18.95 21.65
C ARG A 140 10.91 -19.75 20.39
N ALA A 141 10.28 -20.92 20.23
CA ALA A 141 10.45 -21.76 19.04
C ALA A 141 9.97 -21.05 17.76
N GLU A 142 8.81 -20.39 17.81
CA GLU A 142 8.27 -19.63 16.69
C GLU A 142 9.16 -18.44 16.33
N ASN A 143 9.64 -17.68 17.32
CA ASN A 143 10.54 -16.55 17.10
C ASN A 143 11.89 -17.00 16.55
N LEU A 144 12.42 -18.14 17.01
CA LEU A 144 13.64 -18.73 16.49
C LEU A 144 13.49 -19.08 15.00
N TRP A 145 12.37 -19.71 14.63
CA TRP A 145 12.07 -20.01 13.23
C TRP A 145 11.95 -18.73 12.39
N LYS A 146 11.21 -17.73 12.86
CA LYS A 146 11.09 -16.42 12.17
C LYS A 146 12.45 -15.74 11.99
N ARG A 147 13.30 -15.78 13.02
CA ARG A 147 14.65 -15.22 12.98
C ARG A 147 15.52 -15.95 11.96
N ARG A 148 15.52 -17.29 11.96
CA ARG A 148 16.26 -18.11 10.99
C ARG A 148 15.77 -17.83 9.56
N ARG A 149 14.46 -17.78 9.35
CA ARG A 149 13.86 -17.46 8.05
C ARG A 149 14.23 -16.07 7.56
N LYS A 150 14.21 -15.06 8.44
CA LYS A 150 14.62 -13.70 8.10
C LYS A 150 16.10 -13.64 7.74
N LYS A 151 16.96 -14.30 8.53
CA LYS A 151 18.40 -14.40 8.26
C LYS A 151 18.67 -15.03 6.90
N GLU A 152 18.02 -16.15 6.60
CA GLU A 152 18.17 -16.83 5.32
C GLU A 152 17.63 -15.97 4.16
N GLN A 153 16.45 -15.35 4.31
CA GLN A 153 15.94 -14.41 3.29
C GLN A 153 16.90 -13.26 3.01
N THR A 154 17.48 -12.65 4.04
CA THR A 154 18.50 -11.61 3.89
C THR A 154 19.73 -12.14 3.16
N ARG A 155 20.20 -13.33 3.51
CA ARG A 155 21.33 -14.01 2.85
C ARG A 155 21.02 -14.29 1.38
N THR A 156 19.88 -14.90 1.06
CA THR A 156 19.45 -15.18 -0.31
C THR A 156 19.35 -13.88 -1.12
N ARG A 157 18.83 -12.80 -0.53
CA ARG A 157 18.75 -11.49 -1.21
C ARG A 157 20.12 -10.93 -1.55
N PHE A 158 21.09 -11.02 -0.63
CA PHE A 158 22.46 -10.60 -0.88
C PHE A 158 23.11 -11.41 -2.01
N TYR A 159 23.04 -12.74 -1.97
CA TYR A 159 23.67 -13.59 -3.00
C TYR A 159 22.95 -13.54 -4.36
N LYS A 160 21.66 -13.20 -4.39
CA LYS A 160 20.92 -13.01 -5.65
C LYS A 160 21.38 -11.77 -6.40
N ASP A 161 21.60 -10.66 -5.69
CA ASP A 161 22.04 -9.40 -6.26
C ASP A 161 22.75 -8.56 -5.18
N PRO A 162 24.09 -8.67 -5.08
CA PRO A 162 24.83 -8.02 -4.01
C PRO A 162 24.81 -6.50 -4.16
N PHE A 163 24.88 -5.97 -5.38
CA PHE A 163 24.89 -4.53 -5.63
C PHE A 163 23.55 -3.88 -5.27
N LYS A 164 22.43 -4.48 -5.66
CA LYS A 164 21.11 -3.99 -5.27
C LYS A 164 20.89 -4.10 -3.77
N PHE A 165 21.32 -5.21 -3.16
CA PHE A 165 21.23 -5.36 -1.70
C PHE A 165 22.04 -4.27 -0.97
N LEU A 166 23.30 -4.03 -1.36
CA LEU A 166 24.13 -2.98 -0.78
C LEU A 166 23.55 -1.58 -1.04
N LYS A 167 22.99 -1.33 -2.23
CA LYS A 167 22.29 -0.09 -2.55
C LYS A 167 21.14 0.13 -1.56
N THR A 168 20.33 -0.88 -1.27
CA THR A 168 19.26 -0.75 -0.24
C THR A 168 19.76 -0.51 1.18
N LEU A 169 21.00 -0.90 1.52
CA LEU A 169 21.58 -0.68 2.85
C LEU A 169 22.21 0.70 3.00
N PHE A 170 22.98 1.14 2.01
CA PHE A 170 23.80 2.34 2.10
C PHE A 170 23.13 3.58 1.52
N THR A 171 22.26 3.42 0.52
CA THR A 171 21.52 4.55 -0.02
C THR A 171 20.22 4.73 0.76
N LYS A 172 20.09 5.84 1.48
CA LYS A 172 18.78 6.32 1.91
C LYS A 172 18.00 6.56 0.62
N GLU A 173 16.89 5.85 0.42
CA GLU A 173 16.05 6.05 -0.76
C GLU A 173 15.70 7.54 -0.87
N LYS A 174 16.26 8.22 -1.87
CA LYS A 174 15.93 9.61 -2.18
C LYS A 174 14.59 9.58 -2.91
N SER A 175 13.51 9.46 -2.15
CA SER A 175 12.16 9.57 -2.67
C SER A 175 11.68 11.01 -2.56
N GLY A 176 11.27 11.60 -3.67
CA GLY A 176 10.69 12.93 -3.73
C GLY A 176 10.15 13.20 -5.12
N VAL A 177 9.12 14.05 -5.20
CA VAL A 177 8.65 14.58 -6.48
C VAL A 177 9.50 15.79 -6.79
N LEU A 178 10.30 15.71 -7.86
CA LEU A 178 11.02 16.87 -8.37
C LEU A 178 9.99 17.90 -8.85
N LYS A 179 10.18 19.15 -8.45
CA LYS A 179 9.32 20.26 -8.90
C LYS A 179 9.62 20.66 -10.35
N THR A 180 10.81 20.33 -10.83
CA THR A 180 11.29 20.63 -12.18
C THR A 180 10.93 19.51 -13.15
N THR A 181 10.79 19.84 -14.43
CA THR A 181 10.60 18.83 -15.47
C THR A 181 11.91 18.06 -15.72
N GLN A 182 11.81 16.90 -16.38
CA GLN A 182 12.99 16.09 -16.72
C GLN A 182 13.94 16.85 -17.66
N ASN A 183 13.39 17.56 -18.64
CA ASN A 183 14.18 18.30 -19.63
C ASN A 183 15.02 19.41 -18.97
N ASP A 184 14.41 20.19 -18.07
CA ASP A 184 15.11 21.27 -17.36
C ASP A 184 16.28 20.73 -16.51
N LEU A 185 16.10 19.55 -15.90
CA LEU A 185 17.14 18.89 -15.12
C LEU A 185 18.31 18.44 -16.02
N GLU A 186 18.00 17.79 -17.14
CA GLU A 186 19.00 17.29 -18.08
C GLU A 186 19.81 18.44 -18.70
N GLU A 187 19.15 19.55 -19.03
CA GLU A 187 19.80 20.75 -19.55
C GLU A 187 20.71 21.39 -18.49
N PHE A 188 20.25 21.50 -17.24
CA PHE A 188 21.08 21.99 -16.12
C PHE A 188 22.32 21.11 -15.91
N LEU A 189 22.16 19.78 -15.93
CA LEU A 189 23.27 18.84 -15.77
C LEU A 189 24.28 18.97 -16.90
N ARG A 190 23.80 19.08 -18.15
CA ARG A 190 24.66 19.31 -19.31
C ARG A 190 25.40 20.64 -19.18
N ALA A 191 24.72 21.73 -18.86
CA ALA A 191 25.37 23.03 -18.69
C ALA A 191 26.40 23.05 -17.55
N THR A 192 26.15 22.34 -16.44
CA THR A 192 26.99 22.39 -15.23
C THR A 192 28.17 21.43 -15.28
N HIS A 193 28.00 20.25 -15.88
CA HIS A 193 28.96 19.16 -15.83
C HIS A 193 29.51 18.73 -17.19
N SER A 194 29.02 19.28 -18.31
CA SER A 194 29.69 19.08 -19.59
C SER A 194 30.96 19.90 -19.64
N ASP A 195 32.07 19.22 -19.91
CA ASP A 195 33.34 19.88 -20.18
C ASP A 195 33.30 20.48 -21.60
N PRO A 196 33.34 21.81 -21.76
CA PRO A 196 33.33 22.45 -23.08
C PRO A 196 34.58 22.13 -23.90
N LYS A 197 35.66 21.66 -23.25
CA LYS A 197 36.94 21.30 -23.89
C LYS A 197 37.12 19.79 -24.05
N CYS A 198 36.09 19.00 -23.80
CA CYS A 198 36.11 17.54 -23.97
C CYS A 198 36.61 17.10 -25.36
N HIS A 199 36.37 17.92 -26.39
CA HIS A 199 36.75 17.63 -27.77
C HIS A 199 38.04 18.36 -28.20
N GLU A 200 38.69 19.12 -27.31
CA GLU A 200 39.99 19.72 -27.59
C GLU A 200 41.07 18.64 -27.45
N HIS A 201 41.87 18.46 -28.51
CA HIS A 201 43.00 17.56 -28.48
C HIS A 201 44.08 18.11 -27.53
N LEU A 202 44.14 17.56 -26.32
CA LEU A 202 45.16 17.92 -25.34
C LEU A 202 46.54 17.49 -25.85
N ALA A 203 47.45 18.47 -26.03
CA ALA A 203 48.84 18.17 -26.32
C ALA A 203 49.50 17.55 -25.08
N ILE A 204 50.17 16.42 -25.27
CA ILE A 204 50.94 15.75 -24.21
C ILE A 204 52.10 16.69 -23.82
N PRO A 205 52.25 17.07 -22.54
CA PRO A 205 53.38 17.86 -22.07
C PRO A 205 54.73 17.24 -22.44
N PRO A 206 55.76 18.05 -22.76
CA PRO A 206 57.05 17.58 -23.26
C PRO A 206 57.89 16.78 -22.26
N ASP A 207 57.51 16.81 -20.98
CA ASP A 207 58.18 16.11 -19.87
C ASP A 207 57.65 14.68 -19.66
N ILE A 208 56.65 14.27 -20.45
CA ILE A 208 56.06 12.93 -20.40
C ILE A 208 56.81 12.04 -21.41
N PRO A 209 57.37 10.88 -20.98
CA PRO A 209 58.06 9.98 -21.89
C PRO A 209 57.10 9.47 -22.98
N PRO A 210 57.59 9.20 -24.20
CA PRO A 210 56.78 8.65 -25.27
C PRO A 210 56.05 7.39 -24.80
N ILE A 211 54.72 7.40 -24.88
CA ILE A 211 53.91 6.22 -24.58
C ILE A 211 53.95 5.33 -25.81
N ASP A 212 54.43 4.09 -25.65
CA ASP A 212 54.39 3.11 -26.72
C ASP A 212 52.93 2.87 -27.14
N PRO A 213 52.62 2.79 -28.45
CA PRO A 213 51.26 2.52 -28.89
C PRO A 213 50.81 1.18 -28.30
N PRO A 214 49.57 1.07 -27.80
CA PRO A 214 49.09 -0.17 -27.23
C PRO A 214 49.19 -1.28 -28.27
N GLU A 215 49.72 -2.44 -27.87
CA GLU A 215 49.86 -3.61 -28.75
C GLU A 215 48.50 -4.04 -29.34
N HIS A 216 47.39 -3.68 -28.69
CA HIS A 216 46.05 -4.04 -29.11
C HIS A 216 45.23 -2.75 -29.25
N GLN A 217 44.81 -2.44 -30.47
CA GLN A 217 43.96 -1.28 -30.72
C GLN A 217 42.58 -1.53 -30.12
N PHE A 218 42.11 -0.56 -29.33
CA PHE A 218 40.72 -0.55 -28.89
C PHE A 218 39.85 -0.24 -30.11
N GLU A 219 38.99 -1.16 -30.53
CA GLU A 219 38.01 -0.92 -31.59
C GLU A 219 37.10 0.24 -31.17
N ARG A 220 37.41 1.44 -31.67
CA ARG A 220 36.58 2.61 -31.50
C ARG A 220 35.38 2.38 -32.43
N LEU A 221 34.29 1.84 -31.88
CA LEU A 221 33.01 1.80 -32.58
C LEU A 221 32.67 3.25 -32.95
N CYS A 222 32.87 3.60 -34.23
CA CYS A 222 32.38 4.83 -34.81
C CYS A 222 30.89 4.99 -34.49
N GLU A 223 30.45 6.24 -34.42
CA GLU A 223 29.10 6.69 -34.05
C GLU A 223 27.96 6.08 -34.91
N ASP A 224 28.27 5.28 -35.92
CA ASP A 224 27.31 4.55 -36.76
C ASP A 224 26.83 3.22 -36.17
N ASN A 225 27.43 2.72 -35.07
CA ASN A 225 27.03 1.44 -34.46
C ASN A 225 26.13 1.59 -33.21
N VAL A 226 25.30 2.64 -33.19
CA VAL A 226 24.20 2.79 -32.21
C VAL A 226 23.19 1.63 -32.30
N SER A 227 23.19 0.87 -33.40
CA SER A 227 22.28 -0.25 -33.63
C SER A 227 22.52 -1.49 -32.75
N SER A 228 23.74 -1.70 -32.23
CA SER A 228 24.04 -2.91 -31.42
C SER A 228 23.44 -2.88 -30.01
N TRP A 229 23.32 -1.69 -29.39
CA TRP A 229 22.71 -1.56 -28.06
C TRP A 229 21.18 -1.69 -28.09
N ALA A 230 20.54 -1.42 -29.23
CA ALA A 230 19.12 -1.67 -29.43
C ALA A 230 18.81 -3.19 -29.51
N GLU A 231 19.72 -4.00 -30.07
CA GLU A 231 19.57 -5.46 -30.10
C GLU A 231 19.74 -6.10 -28.70
N LEU A 232 20.64 -5.57 -27.87
CA LEU A 232 20.83 -6.07 -26.50
C LEU A 232 19.63 -5.78 -25.57
N SER A 233 18.93 -4.66 -25.78
CA SER A 233 17.69 -4.36 -25.04
C SER A 233 16.51 -5.24 -25.49
N SER A 234 16.45 -5.64 -26.76
CA SER A 234 15.51 -6.66 -27.25
C SER A 234 15.76 -8.04 -26.63
N ILE A 235 17.02 -8.44 -26.43
CA ILE A 235 17.33 -9.75 -25.83
C ILE A 235 16.94 -9.80 -24.34
N GLN A 236 17.10 -8.71 -23.58
CA GLN A 236 16.60 -8.64 -22.20
C GLN A 236 15.06 -8.53 -22.12
N GLY A 237 14.42 -7.87 -23.10
CA GLY A 237 12.96 -7.75 -23.18
C GLY A 237 12.23 -9.05 -23.57
N VAL A 238 12.89 -10.00 -24.23
CA VAL A 238 12.30 -11.30 -24.60
C VAL A 238 12.29 -12.30 -23.42
N GLN A 239 13.26 -12.20 -22.50
CA GLN A 239 13.31 -13.06 -21.31
C GLN A 239 12.29 -12.68 -20.23
N GLU A 240 11.77 -11.45 -20.24
CA GLU A 240 10.72 -11.02 -19.31
C GLU A 240 9.29 -11.27 -19.83
N ARG A 241 9.10 -11.52 -21.13
CA ARG A 241 7.77 -11.85 -21.71
C ARG A 241 7.39 -13.33 -21.66
N THR A 242 8.32 -14.24 -21.40
CA THR A 242 8.03 -15.68 -21.29
C THR A 242 7.80 -16.16 -19.85
N ARG A 243 7.71 -15.24 -18.87
CA ARG A 243 7.44 -15.59 -17.45
C ARG A 243 6.03 -15.24 -16.95
N CYS A 244 5.14 -14.88 -17.87
CA CYS A 244 3.72 -14.67 -17.60
C CYS A 244 2.86 -15.52 -18.53
N LEU A 245 2.95 -16.84 -18.38
CA LEU A 245 1.87 -17.82 -18.60
C LEU A 245 2.09 -18.97 -17.60
#